data_AF-A0A8H6Y1V8-F1
#
_entry.id   AF-A0A8H6Y1V8-F1
#
_cell.length_a   1.000
_cell.length_b   1.000
_cell.length_c   1.000
_cell.angle_alpha   90.00
_cell.angle_beta   90.00
_cell.angle_gamma   90.00
#
_symmetry.space_group_name_H-M   'P 1'
#
loop_
_entity.id
_entity.type
_entity.pdbx_description
1 polymer ?
#
loop_
_entity_poly.entity_id
_entity_poly.type
_entity_poly.pdbx_seq_one_letter_code
_entity_poly.pdbx_strand_id
1 'polypeptide(L)'
;MRFTTVFSSLVVAATNVEATANFSSASVALAGSFTEKNCYGAPIPPWKSGHHPGWYYGKGTAPQGISCVLDSFFCELLNLFPYGYHCPSLPPPTPPHSPPPPHPYTQVKDFYNLQCAAQDDSYLTYGLVDTVDDCYDMCNSVSGCTFFNTYHDVYGKDGSPQLTCTLFSKCLTAGCADNCGGQSQPDGSIDYITESSGYCKAGY
;
A
#
# COMPACT_ATOMS: atom_id res chain seq x y z
N MET A 1 -14.85 2.52 41.29
CA MET A 1 -15.26 1.34 40.50
C MET A 1 -14.02 0.85 39.77
N ARG A 2 -13.55 -0.36 40.08
CA ARG A 2 -12.37 -0.97 39.43
C ARG A 2 -12.88 -1.73 38.20
N PHE A 3 -12.47 -1.32 37.00
CA PHE A 3 -12.79 -2.04 35.78
C PHE A 3 -11.81 -3.20 35.62
N THR A 4 -12.32 -4.42 35.74
CA THR A 4 -11.57 -5.64 35.45
C THR A 4 -11.64 -5.88 33.94
N THR A 5 -10.55 -5.62 33.23
CA THR A 5 -10.41 -5.96 31.80
C THR A 5 -10.23 -7.48 31.68
N VAL A 6 -11.21 -8.15 31.09
CA VAL A 6 -11.10 -9.56 30.71
C VAL A 6 -10.40 -9.60 29.35
N PHE A 7 -9.17 -10.11 29.32
CA PHE A 7 -8.46 -10.40 28.08
C PHE A 7 -8.95 -11.75 27.53
N SER A 8 -9.67 -11.73 26.41
CA SER A 8 -9.95 -12.94 25.64
C SER A 8 -8.71 -13.31 24.83
N SER A 9 -7.96 -14.31 25.28
CA SER A 9 -6.88 -14.92 24.51
C SER A 9 -7.48 -15.77 23.39
N LEU A 10 -7.23 -15.38 22.14
CA LEU A 10 -7.58 -16.19 20.96
C LEU A 10 -6.61 -17.38 20.89
N VAL A 11 -7.13 -18.61 21.01
CA VAL A 11 -6.33 -19.83 20.83
C VAL A 11 -6.35 -20.19 19.35
N VAL A 12 -5.21 -20.04 18.67
CA VAL A 12 -5.02 -20.57 17.31
C VAL A 12 -4.73 -22.07 17.47
N ALA A 13 -5.64 -22.93 17.00
CA ALA A 13 -5.43 -24.37 16.98
C ALA A 13 -4.36 -24.70 15.91
N ALA A 14 -3.12 -24.92 16.37
CA ALA A 14 -2.00 -25.27 15.52
C ALA A 14 -1.98 -26.79 15.23
N THR A 15 -1.95 -27.16 13.96
CA THR A 15 -1.40 -28.45 13.54
C THR A 15 0.13 -28.36 13.58
N ASN A 16 0.71 -28.92 14.65
CA ASN A 16 2.12 -29.31 14.86
C ASN A 16 3.20 -28.68 13.96
N VAL A 17 3.51 -27.40 14.19
CA VAL A 17 4.87 -26.85 14.04
C VAL A 17 5.07 -25.90 15.22
N GLU A 18 5.88 -26.27 16.21
CA GLU A 18 6.22 -25.41 17.34
C GLU A 18 7.20 -24.31 16.89
N ALA A 19 6.65 -23.23 16.34
CA ALA A 19 7.27 -21.92 16.38
C ALA A 19 6.46 -21.07 17.36
N THR A 20 6.94 -20.90 18.59
CA THR A 20 6.37 -19.92 19.52
C THR A 20 6.71 -18.53 19.03
N ALA A 21 5.92 -18.01 18.10
CA ALA A 21 6.00 -16.61 17.71
C ALA A 21 5.41 -15.74 18.84
N ASN A 22 6.26 -14.94 19.49
CA ASN A 22 5.84 -13.98 20.50
C ASN A 22 5.21 -12.76 19.83
N PHE A 23 3.94 -12.84 19.50
CA PHE A 23 3.19 -11.70 18.99
C PHE A 23 2.73 -10.79 20.13
N SER A 24 2.93 -9.48 20.00
CA SER A 24 2.27 -8.52 20.88
C SER A 24 0.80 -8.36 20.48
N SER A 25 -0.09 -8.14 21.45
CA SER A 25 -1.51 -7.87 21.17
C SER A 25 -1.72 -6.66 20.28
N ALA A 26 -0.85 -5.64 20.37
CA ALA A 26 -0.88 -4.46 19.53
C ALA A 26 -0.56 -4.80 18.06
N SER A 27 0.40 -5.69 17.84
CA SER A 27 0.78 -6.13 16.49
C SER A 27 -0.33 -6.96 15.85
N VAL A 28 -0.93 -7.89 16.60
CA VAL A 28 -2.11 -8.67 16.17
C VAL A 28 -3.27 -7.76 15.80
N ALA A 29 -3.56 -6.75 16.63
CA ALA A 29 -4.63 -5.79 16.38
C ALA A 29 -4.37 -4.95 15.13
N LEU A 30 -3.12 -4.53 14.91
CA LEU A 30 -2.74 -3.75 13.74
C LEU A 30 -2.83 -4.58 12.44
N ALA A 31 -2.33 -5.82 12.41
CA ALA A 31 -2.54 -6.69 11.24
C ALA A 31 -4.03 -7.01 11.02
N GLY A 32 -4.79 -7.22 12.09
CA GLY A 32 -6.24 -7.39 12.01
C GLY A 32 -6.99 -6.14 11.52
N SER A 33 -6.36 -4.97 11.50
CA SER A 33 -6.93 -3.73 10.95
C SER A 33 -6.76 -3.59 9.44
N PHE A 34 -5.85 -4.37 8.83
CA PHE A 34 -5.59 -4.38 7.39
C PHE A 34 -6.55 -5.32 6.67
N THR A 35 -7.81 -4.88 6.60
CA THR A 35 -8.89 -5.59 5.92
C THR A 35 -9.45 -4.75 4.78
N GLU A 36 -10.12 -5.40 3.83
CA GLU A 36 -10.83 -4.74 2.74
C GLU A 36 -11.82 -3.67 3.25
N LYS A 37 -12.51 -3.96 4.37
CA LYS A 37 -13.47 -3.02 5.00
C LYS A 37 -12.85 -1.72 5.47
N ASN A 38 -11.54 -1.73 5.77
CA ASN A 38 -10.81 -0.57 6.24
C ASN A 38 -9.81 -0.08 5.18
N CYS A 39 -10.00 -0.44 3.91
CA CYS A 39 -9.11 -0.10 2.80
C CYS A 39 -7.64 -0.38 3.16
N TYR A 40 -7.41 -1.50 3.84
CA TYR A 40 -6.08 -1.93 4.29
C TYR A 40 -5.30 -0.86 5.07
N GLY A 41 -6.00 -0.10 5.92
CA GLY A 41 -5.42 0.94 6.76
C GLY A 41 -5.48 2.35 6.17
N ALA A 42 -6.03 2.52 4.96
CA ALA A 42 -6.20 3.82 4.29
C ALA A 42 -7.66 4.09 3.91
N PRO A 43 -8.61 4.22 4.85
CA PRO A 43 -10.04 4.38 4.53
C PRO A 43 -10.39 5.73 3.87
N ILE A 44 -9.52 6.73 4.01
CA ILE A 44 -9.68 8.05 3.39
C ILE A 44 -8.73 8.11 2.19
N PRO A 45 -9.23 8.25 0.95
CA PRO A 45 -8.39 8.27 -0.24
C PRO A 45 -7.52 9.53 -0.31
N PRO A 46 -6.42 9.53 -1.08
CA PRO A 46 -5.38 10.55 -1.01
C PRO A 46 -5.81 11.94 -1.49
N TRP A 47 -6.92 12.06 -2.21
CA TRP A 47 -7.49 13.35 -2.64
C TRP A 47 -8.45 13.98 -1.61
N LYS A 48 -8.67 13.35 -0.44
CA LYS A 48 -9.57 13.87 0.60
C LYS A 48 -8.80 14.32 1.83
N SER A 49 -9.25 15.40 2.44
CA SER A 49 -8.65 15.92 3.68
C SER A 49 -8.63 14.87 4.80
N GLY A 50 -7.52 14.83 5.56
CA GLY A 50 -7.32 13.86 6.64
C GLY A 50 -6.85 12.48 6.19
N HIS A 51 -6.51 12.32 4.91
CA HIS A 51 -5.91 11.10 4.39
C HIS A 51 -4.55 10.81 5.04
N HIS A 52 -4.24 9.52 5.17
CA HIS A 52 -2.91 9.03 5.50
C HIS A 52 -2.70 7.69 4.78
N PRO A 53 -1.46 7.40 4.33
CA PRO A 53 -1.15 6.09 3.77
C PRO A 53 -1.39 5.02 4.84
N GLY A 54 -1.83 3.85 4.42
CA GLY A 54 -2.04 2.76 5.38
C GLY A 54 -0.72 2.16 5.85
N TRP A 55 0.28 2.17 4.98
CA TRP A 55 1.51 1.41 5.15
C TRP A 55 2.58 1.81 4.13
N TYR A 56 3.81 1.36 4.40
CA TYR A 56 4.97 1.51 3.53
C TYR A 56 5.42 0.14 3.05
N TYR A 57 5.73 0.05 1.75
CA TYR A 57 6.21 -1.15 1.09
C TYR A 57 7.45 -0.82 0.25
N GLY A 58 8.63 -0.97 0.88
CA GLY A 58 9.91 -0.67 0.26
C GLY A 58 11.07 -1.18 1.10
N LYS A 59 12.28 -1.14 0.52
CA LYS A 59 13.53 -1.58 1.17
C LYS A 59 14.21 -0.44 1.94
N GLY A 60 13.75 0.79 1.72
CA GLY A 60 14.20 1.98 2.42
C GLY A 60 13.63 2.11 3.84
N THR A 61 13.73 3.32 4.37
CA THR A 61 13.21 3.65 5.70
C THR A 61 11.77 4.13 5.58
N ALA A 62 10.85 3.45 6.26
CA ALA A 62 9.47 3.90 6.37
C ALA A 62 9.41 5.30 7.02
N PRO A 63 8.55 6.21 6.53
CA PRO A 63 8.36 7.49 7.19
C PRO A 63 7.83 7.32 8.61
N GLN A 64 8.09 8.31 9.47
CA GLN A 64 7.63 8.28 10.85
C GLN A 64 6.10 8.13 10.92
N GLY A 65 5.64 7.19 11.75
CA GLY A 65 4.22 6.93 11.96
C GLY A 65 3.59 6.01 10.91
N ILE A 66 4.32 5.57 9.88
CA ILE A 66 3.84 4.61 8.88
C ILE A 66 4.50 3.24 9.16
N SER A 67 3.70 2.18 9.19
CA SER A 67 4.21 0.83 9.41
C SER A 67 4.81 0.26 8.12
N CYS A 68 6.03 -0.28 8.19
CA CYS A 68 6.65 -1.04 7.11
C CYS A 68 6.06 -2.47 7.09
N VAL A 69 5.49 -2.89 5.96
CA VAL A 69 4.94 -4.27 5.86
C VAL A 69 6.02 -5.30 5.56
N LEU A 70 7.15 -4.89 4.98
CA LEU A 70 8.29 -5.78 4.72
C LEU A 70 9.12 -6.11 5.98
N ASP A 71 8.83 -5.48 7.13
CA ASP A 71 9.40 -5.95 8.39
C ASP A 71 8.88 -7.38 8.66
N SER A 72 9.81 -8.35 8.71
CA SER A 72 9.55 -9.80 8.73
C SER A 72 8.44 -10.26 9.69
N PHE A 73 8.26 -9.52 10.78
CA PHE A 73 7.26 -9.78 11.81
C PHE A 73 5.81 -9.43 11.39
N PHE A 74 5.62 -8.41 10.56
CA PHE A 74 4.30 -8.06 10.02
C PHE A 74 3.84 -9.06 8.96
N CYS A 75 4.79 -9.58 8.17
CA CYS A 75 4.48 -10.55 7.14
C CYS A 75 4.07 -11.93 7.65
N GLU A 76 4.74 -12.44 8.69
CA GLU A 76 4.33 -13.70 9.32
C GLU A 76 2.91 -13.62 9.88
N LEU A 77 2.56 -12.46 10.44
CA LEU A 77 1.25 -12.22 11.03
C LEU A 77 0.16 -12.08 9.97
N LEU A 78 0.44 -11.40 8.85
CA LEU A 78 -0.48 -11.27 7.72
C LEU A 78 -0.79 -12.62 7.05
N ASN A 79 0.19 -13.52 6.95
CA ASN A 79 -0.01 -14.89 6.47
C ASN A 79 -0.94 -15.73 7.38
N LEU A 80 -1.14 -15.33 8.63
CA LEU A 80 -2.02 -16.02 9.58
C LEU A 80 -3.52 -15.70 9.37
N PHE A 81 -3.84 -14.65 8.60
CA PHE A 81 -5.21 -14.19 8.37
C PHE A 81 -5.67 -14.50 6.94
N PRO A 82 -6.43 -15.60 6.71
CA PRO A 82 -6.74 -16.14 5.37
C PRO A 82 -7.71 -15.29 4.52
N TYR A 83 -8.18 -14.15 5.02
CA TYR A 83 -9.15 -13.28 4.35
C TYR A 83 -8.64 -11.83 4.19
N GLY A 84 -7.33 -11.61 4.35
CA GLY A 84 -6.70 -10.27 4.38
C GLY A 84 -5.51 -10.12 3.43
N TYR A 85 -4.78 -9.03 3.61
CA TYR A 85 -3.55 -8.68 2.89
C TYR A 85 -2.57 -9.86 2.90
N HIS A 86 -2.24 -10.45 1.74
CA HIS A 86 -1.20 -11.48 1.70
C HIS A 86 0.15 -10.79 1.69
N CYS A 87 1.10 -11.24 2.51
CA CYS A 87 2.44 -10.69 2.32
C CYS A 87 2.94 -11.08 0.93
N PRO A 88 3.42 -10.12 0.15
CA PRO A 88 3.95 -10.43 -1.16
C PRO A 88 5.12 -11.38 -0.97
N SER A 89 5.02 -12.53 -1.65
CA SER A 89 6.10 -13.47 -1.74
C SER A 89 7.27 -12.72 -2.36
N LEU A 90 8.33 -12.46 -1.58
CA LEU A 90 9.58 -11.98 -2.15
C LEU A 90 9.92 -12.93 -3.30
N PRO A 91 10.09 -12.42 -4.53
CA PRO A 91 10.48 -13.30 -5.62
C PRO A 91 11.76 -14.04 -5.19
N PRO A 92 11.88 -15.34 -5.51
CA PRO A 92 13.11 -16.07 -5.24
C PRO A 92 14.29 -15.26 -5.76
N PRO A 93 15.45 -15.23 -5.05
CA PRO A 93 16.61 -14.48 -5.51
C PRO A 93 16.90 -14.86 -6.97
N THR A 94 16.65 -13.93 -7.89
CA THR A 94 17.00 -14.14 -9.29
C THR A 94 18.52 -14.29 -9.35
N PRO A 95 19.05 -15.27 -10.11
CA PRO A 95 20.48 -15.34 -10.38
C PRO A 95 20.98 -13.96 -10.83
N PRO A 96 22.21 -13.54 -10.49
CA PRO A 96 22.74 -12.19 -10.75
C PRO A 96 22.70 -11.70 -12.21
N HIS A 97 22.27 -12.55 -13.15
CA HIS A 97 22.27 -12.33 -14.58
C HIS A 97 20.96 -12.68 -15.29
N SER A 98 19.88 -12.98 -14.56
CA SER A 98 18.57 -13.19 -15.17
C SER A 98 17.82 -11.85 -15.27
N PRO A 99 17.25 -11.50 -16.44
CA PRO A 99 16.33 -10.37 -16.53
C PRO A 99 15.17 -10.55 -15.54
N PRO A 100 14.62 -9.47 -14.95
CA PRO A 100 13.39 -9.55 -14.18
C PRO A 100 12.29 -10.24 -15.01
N PRO A 101 11.49 -11.15 -14.43
CA PRO A 101 10.33 -11.68 -15.13
C PRO A 101 9.42 -10.53 -15.58
N PRO A 102 8.82 -10.57 -16.78
CA PRO A 102 7.86 -9.55 -17.19
C PRO A 102 6.69 -9.49 -16.20
N HIS A 103 6.42 -8.30 -15.64
CA HIS A 103 5.24 -8.11 -14.80
C HIS A 103 3.97 -8.17 -15.66
N PRO A 104 2.84 -8.68 -15.13
CA PRO A 104 1.59 -8.76 -15.87
C PRO A 104 0.88 -7.41 -15.95
N TYR A 105 1.61 -6.29 -15.97
CA TYR A 105 1.06 -4.95 -16.00
C TYR A 105 1.54 -4.20 -17.24
N THR A 106 0.65 -3.43 -17.82
CA THR A 106 0.93 -2.55 -18.96
C THR A 106 0.64 -1.11 -18.54
N GLN A 107 1.59 -0.21 -18.80
CA GLN A 107 1.35 1.22 -18.61
C GLN A 107 0.20 1.67 -19.52
N VAL A 108 -0.77 2.39 -18.95
CA VAL A 108 -1.93 2.87 -19.71
C VAL A 108 -1.48 3.95 -20.67
N LYS A 109 -1.74 3.74 -21.96
CA LYS A 109 -1.45 4.71 -23.00
C LYS A 109 -2.12 6.03 -22.65
N ASP A 110 -1.33 7.10 -22.58
CA ASP A 110 -1.74 8.47 -22.24
C ASP A 110 -1.90 8.77 -20.72
N PHE A 111 -1.78 7.77 -19.83
CA PHE A 111 -1.65 7.98 -18.37
C PHE A 111 -0.18 7.86 -17.95
N TYR A 112 0.65 8.78 -18.42
CA TYR A 112 2.09 8.79 -18.16
C TYR A 112 2.61 10.20 -17.89
N ASN A 113 3.41 10.34 -16.84
CA ASN A 113 4.06 11.59 -16.42
C ASN A 113 3.09 12.79 -16.33
N LEU A 114 1.88 12.54 -15.82
CA LEU A 114 0.86 13.57 -15.61
C LEU A 114 1.17 14.36 -14.32
N GLN A 115 0.54 15.54 -14.20
CA GLN A 115 0.64 16.40 -13.01
C GLN A 115 -0.56 16.23 -12.06
N CYS A 116 -1.38 15.21 -12.31
CA CYS A 116 -2.53 14.85 -11.50
C CYS A 116 -2.58 13.34 -11.33
N ALA A 117 -2.92 12.89 -10.13
CA ALA A 117 -3.13 11.51 -9.76
C ALA A 117 -4.56 11.06 -10.06
N ALA A 118 -4.73 9.76 -10.20
CA ALA A 118 -6.03 9.15 -10.40
C ALA A 118 -6.97 9.40 -9.21
N GLN A 119 -8.22 9.71 -9.50
CA GLN A 119 -9.33 9.74 -8.56
C GLN A 119 -10.49 8.95 -9.18
N ASP A 120 -11.00 7.94 -8.48
CA ASP A 120 -12.14 7.12 -8.93
C ASP A 120 -12.77 6.38 -7.75
N ASP A 121 -14.06 6.05 -7.86
CA ASP A 121 -14.82 5.33 -6.84
C ASP A 121 -14.39 3.85 -6.70
N SER A 122 -13.61 3.33 -7.64
CA SER A 122 -13.01 1.98 -7.57
C SER A 122 -11.80 1.88 -6.63
N TYR A 123 -11.50 2.94 -5.88
CA TYR A 123 -10.44 3.00 -4.89
C TYR A 123 -10.44 1.81 -3.92
N LEU A 124 -9.26 1.22 -3.71
CA LEU A 124 -9.06 0.10 -2.78
C LEU A 124 -8.25 0.49 -1.56
N THR A 125 -7.09 1.11 -1.77
CA THR A 125 -6.15 1.53 -0.72
C THR A 125 -5.04 2.39 -1.33
N TYR A 126 -4.20 3.00 -0.50
CA TYR A 126 -2.90 3.54 -0.94
C TYR A 126 -1.83 3.39 0.13
N GLY A 127 -0.58 3.36 -0.34
CA GLY A 127 0.62 3.27 0.49
C GLY A 127 1.78 4.00 -0.14
N LEU A 128 2.93 3.96 0.52
CA LEU A 128 4.18 4.54 0.02
C LEU A 128 5.14 3.43 -0.40
N VAL A 129 5.84 3.61 -1.51
CA VAL A 129 6.79 2.64 -2.06
C VAL A 129 8.06 3.33 -2.55
N ASP A 130 9.15 2.58 -2.70
CA ASP A 130 10.40 3.15 -3.23
C ASP A 130 10.42 3.15 -4.76
N THR A 131 9.81 2.15 -5.40
CA THR A 131 9.83 1.97 -6.85
C THR A 131 8.47 1.60 -7.43
N VAL A 132 8.32 1.74 -8.75
CA VAL A 132 7.14 1.25 -9.48
C VAL A 132 7.01 -0.27 -9.31
N ASP A 133 8.11 -1.01 -9.25
CA ASP A 133 8.10 -2.46 -9.08
C ASP A 133 7.54 -2.87 -7.71
N ASP A 134 7.88 -2.12 -6.67
CA ASP A 134 7.30 -2.31 -5.35
C ASP A 134 5.77 -2.07 -5.37
N CYS A 135 5.28 -1.15 -6.21
CA CYS A 135 3.84 -0.94 -6.42
C CYS A 135 3.17 -2.11 -7.17
N TYR A 136 3.87 -2.82 -8.07
CA TYR A 136 3.36 -4.05 -8.68
C TYR A 136 3.09 -5.12 -7.61
N ASP A 137 4.04 -5.32 -6.71
CA ASP A 137 3.94 -6.31 -5.63
C ASP A 137 2.86 -5.92 -4.62
N MET A 138 2.75 -4.62 -4.32
CA MET A 138 1.66 -4.06 -3.53
C MET A 138 0.30 -4.33 -4.19
N CYS A 139 0.13 -4.07 -5.49
CA CYS A 139 -1.14 -4.39 -6.17
C CYS A 139 -1.43 -5.90 -6.18
N ASN A 140 -0.41 -6.76 -6.34
CA ASN A 140 -0.60 -8.21 -6.32
C ASN A 140 -1.02 -8.78 -4.96
N SER A 141 -0.76 -8.06 -3.87
CA SER A 141 -1.13 -8.45 -2.50
C SER A 141 -2.51 -7.94 -2.06
N VAL A 142 -3.12 -7.01 -2.81
CA VAL A 142 -4.50 -6.57 -2.61
C VAL A 142 -5.48 -7.32 -3.49
N SER A 143 -6.45 -7.96 -2.85
CA SER A 143 -7.56 -8.61 -3.56
C SER A 143 -8.32 -7.59 -4.42
N GLY A 144 -8.56 -7.95 -5.68
CA GLY A 144 -9.30 -7.10 -6.62
C GLY A 144 -8.49 -5.97 -7.26
N CYS A 145 -7.22 -5.77 -6.90
CA CYS A 145 -6.40 -4.75 -7.55
C CYS A 145 -6.16 -5.07 -9.03
N THR A 146 -6.59 -4.13 -9.87
CA THR A 146 -6.53 -4.24 -11.35
C THR A 146 -5.71 -3.09 -11.94
N PHE A 147 -5.68 -1.94 -11.28
CA PHE A 147 -4.91 -0.77 -11.67
C PHE A 147 -4.22 -0.17 -10.48
N PHE A 148 -3.07 0.44 -10.74
CA PHE A 148 -2.46 1.33 -9.78
C PHE A 148 -1.91 2.58 -10.46
N ASN A 149 -1.87 3.66 -9.69
CA ASN A 149 -1.26 4.92 -10.07
C ASN A 149 -0.12 5.24 -9.12
N THR A 150 1.08 5.45 -9.67
CA THR A 150 2.25 5.93 -8.95
C THR A 150 2.48 7.41 -9.22
N TYR A 151 2.82 8.18 -8.20
CA TYR A 151 3.15 9.60 -8.33
C TYR A 151 3.96 10.08 -7.13
N HIS A 152 4.62 11.23 -7.27
CA HIS A 152 5.17 11.96 -6.14
C HIS A 152 4.15 12.98 -5.63
N ASP A 153 3.91 12.96 -4.33
CA ASP A 153 3.20 13.99 -3.60
C ASP A 153 4.24 14.95 -3.00
N VAL A 154 4.35 16.14 -3.57
CA VAL A 154 5.45 17.07 -3.31
C VAL A 154 5.01 18.22 -2.43
N TYR A 155 5.53 18.28 -1.20
CA TYR A 155 5.23 19.33 -0.22
C TYR A 155 5.96 20.67 -0.46
N GLY A 156 5.96 21.20 -1.69
CA GLY A 156 6.58 22.49 -2.02
C GLY A 156 8.10 22.63 -1.79
N LYS A 157 8.75 21.64 -1.17
CA LYS A 157 10.17 21.54 -0.84
C LYS A 157 10.60 20.08 -1.02
N ASP A 158 11.41 19.82 -2.05
CA ASP A 158 12.12 18.57 -2.39
C ASP A 158 11.32 17.24 -2.45
N GLY A 159 10.02 17.26 -2.13
CA GLY A 159 9.10 16.13 -2.25
C GLY A 159 9.33 15.00 -1.26
N SER A 160 8.35 14.10 -1.15
CA SER A 160 8.62 12.78 -0.58
C SER A 160 9.57 12.03 -1.53
N PRO A 161 10.68 11.44 -1.04
CA PRO A 161 11.52 10.57 -1.88
C PRO A 161 10.79 9.30 -2.31
N GLN A 162 9.64 8.99 -1.69
CA GLN A 162 8.84 7.82 -1.98
C GLN A 162 7.73 8.14 -2.97
N LEU A 163 7.37 7.14 -3.75
CA LEU A 163 6.19 7.16 -4.60
C LEU A 163 4.95 6.85 -3.77
N THR A 164 3.89 7.61 -3.98
CA THR A 164 2.55 7.21 -3.56
C THR A 164 2.03 6.16 -4.54
N CYS A 165 1.64 4.99 -4.03
CA CYS A 165 1.08 3.87 -4.78
C CYS A 165 -0.42 3.76 -4.43
N THR A 166 -1.29 4.21 -5.33
CA THR A 166 -2.75 4.18 -5.13
C THR A 166 -3.38 3.05 -5.96
N LEU A 167 -4.17 2.19 -5.33
CA LEU A 167 -4.71 0.97 -5.95
C LEU A 167 -6.21 1.10 -6.24
N PHE A 168 -6.63 0.55 -7.37
CA PHE A 168 -8.01 0.59 -7.86
C PHE A 168 -8.45 -0.77 -8.41
N SER A 169 -9.75 -1.05 -8.27
CA SER A 169 -10.38 -2.28 -8.75
C SER A 169 -10.74 -2.26 -10.25
N LYS A 170 -10.57 -1.13 -10.93
CA LYS A 170 -10.82 -0.97 -12.37
C LYS A 170 -9.60 -0.41 -13.08
N CYS A 171 -9.41 -0.80 -14.34
CA CYS A 171 -8.46 -0.14 -15.23
C CYS A 171 -8.93 1.30 -15.50
N LEU A 172 -8.12 2.29 -15.11
CA LEU A 172 -8.44 3.70 -15.29
C LEU A 172 -7.72 4.28 -16.50
N THR A 173 -8.20 5.42 -16.98
CA THR A 173 -7.59 6.18 -18.08
C THR A 173 -7.14 7.55 -17.60
N ALA A 174 -6.38 8.27 -18.42
CA ALA A 174 -5.91 9.62 -18.12
C ALA A 174 -7.05 10.61 -17.79
N GLY A 175 -8.28 10.33 -18.23
CA GLY A 175 -9.45 11.13 -17.89
C GLY A 175 -9.85 11.07 -16.40
N CYS A 176 -9.25 10.18 -15.61
CA CYS A 176 -9.44 10.11 -14.16
C CYS A 176 -8.34 10.87 -13.38
N ALA A 177 -7.39 11.51 -14.07
CA ALA A 177 -6.29 12.23 -13.44
C ALA A 177 -6.75 13.60 -12.92
N ASP A 178 -7.53 13.60 -11.83
CA ASP A 178 -8.18 14.80 -11.28
C ASP A 178 -7.55 15.31 -9.98
N ASN A 179 -6.75 14.48 -9.29
CA ASN A 179 -6.09 14.89 -8.05
C ASN A 179 -4.75 15.57 -8.35
N CYS A 180 -4.75 16.89 -8.53
CA CYS A 180 -3.54 17.63 -8.89
C CYS A 180 -2.75 18.18 -7.68
N GLY A 181 -3.16 17.82 -6.45
CA GLY A 181 -2.68 18.45 -5.23
C GLY A 181 -3.44 19.75 -4.94
N GLY A 182 -2.79 20.69 -4.26
CA GLY A 182 -3.37 21.98 -3.89
C GLY A 182 -3.80 22.07 -2.42
N GLN A 183 -3.54 21.04 -1.62
CA GLN A 183 -3.81 21.02 -0.20
C GLN A 183 -2.74 21.82 0.57
N SER A 184 -3.18 22.61 1.55
CA SER A 184 -2.27 23.32 2.45
C SER A 184 -1.65 22.38 3.47
N GLN A 185 -0.33 22.44 3.57
CA GLN A 185 0.46 21.65 4.49
C GLN A 185 0.65 22.37 5.83
N PRO A 186 1.01 21.65 6.93
CA PRO A 186 1.22 22.26 8.23
C PRO A 186 2.29 23.37 8.26
N ASP A 187 3.26 23.33 7.33
CA ASP A 187 4.30 24.36 7.19
C ASP A 187 3.90 25.54 6.29
N GLY A 188 2.65 25.55 5.81
CA GLY A 188 2.10 26.58 4.92
C GLY A 188 2.46 26.42 3.44
N SER A 189 3.22 25.39 3.08
CA SER A 189 3.40 25.03 1.67
C SER A 189 2.10 24.47 1.06
N ILE A 190 2.04 24.48 -0.27
CA ILE A 190 0.98 23.84 -1.04
C ILE A 190 1.60 22.64 -1.72
N ASP A 191 0.96 21.48 -1.61
CA ASP A 191 1.41 20.29 -2.31
C ASP A 191 1.04 20.32 -3.80
N TYR A 192 1.71 19.49 -4.57
CA TYR A 192 1.40 19.24 -5.97
C TYR A 192 1.83 17.84 -6.37
N ILE A 193 1.18 17.30 -7.40
CA ILE A 193 1.46 15.96 -7.92
C ILE A 193 2.41 16.03 -9.10
N THR A 194 3.43 15.16 -9.11
CA THR A 194 4.34 14.99 -10.26
C THR A 194 4.54 13.53 -10.63
N GLU A 195 4.98 13.31 -11.87
CA GLU A 195 5.40 12.00 -12.40
C GLU A 195 4.29 10.93 -12.32
N SER A 196 3.04 11.36 -12.40
CA SER A 196 1.88 10.49 -12.25
C SER A 196 1.72 9.55 -13.45
N SER A 197 1.82 8.25 -13.19
CA SER A 197 1.73 7.20 -14.21
C SER A 197 0.78 6.09 -13.76
N GLY A 198 0.00 5.55 -14.70
CA GLY A 198 -1.00 4.53 -14.46
C GLY A 198 -0.67 3.20 -15.14
N TYR A 199 -0.96 2.09 -14.46
CA TYR A 199 -0.63 0.74 -14.94
C TYR A 199 -1.82 -0.20 -14.71
N CYS A 200 -2.26 -0.89 -15.76
CA CYS A 200 -3.32 -1.90 -15.69
C CYS A 200 -2.77 -3.31 -15.79
N LYS A 201 -3.38 -4.23 -15.05
CA LYS A 201 -3.11 -5.67 -15.17
C LYS A 201 -3.54 -6.16 -16.55
N ALA A 202 -2.69 -6.94 -17.21
CA ALA A 202 -2.94 -7.51 -18.53
C ALA A 202 -4.21 -8.37 -18.51
N GLY A 203 -5.08 -8.16 -19.51
CA GLY A 203 -6.38 -8.85 -19.61
C GLY A 203 -7.57 -8.05 -19.08
N TYR A 204 -7.37 -6.78 -18.70
CA TYR A 204 -8.41 -5.80 -18.38
C TYR A 204 -8.33 -4.58 -19.29
#